data_AF-A0A936DWN3-F1
#
_entry.id   AF-A0A936DWN3-F1
#
_cell.length_a   1.000
_cell.length_b   1.000
_cell.length_c   1.000
_cell.angle_alpha   90.00
_cell.angle_beta   90.00
_cell.angle_gamma   90.00
#
_symmetry.space_group_name_H-M   'P 1'
#
loop_
_entity.id
_entity.type
_entity.pdbx_description
1 polymer ?
#
loop_
_entity_poly.entity_id
_entity_poly.type
_entity_poly.pdbx_seq_one_letter_code
_entity_poly.pdbx_strand_id
1 'polypeptide(L)'
;MIEFPEMVGGHRNRLDTDLMKAAKGQVISKVGAEGVQLLGVKPCNRYPMGLGIAIKIEDGDIRRARDPVVLETLRQLEILDEDQLTGLSRFAHAKIHNHRRLDVGEVRTCFKIEEV
;
A
#
# COMPACT_ATOMS: atom_id res chain seq x y z
N MET A 1 -10.55 14.33 2.58
CA MET A 1 -9.87 13.30 1.76
C MET A 1 -10.38 11.88 2.07
N ILE A 2 -10.68 11.54 3.33
CA ILE A 2 -10.90 10.15 3.76
C ILE A 2 -12.37 9.70 3.74
N GLU A 3 -13.31 10.64 3.69
CA GLU A 3 -14.75 10.36 3.62
C GLU A 3 -15.19 9.82 2.24
N PHE A 4 -14.53 10.30 1.17
CA PHE A 4 -14.77 9.88 -0.20
C PHE A 4 -13.47 9.46 -0.90
N PRO A 5 -12.83 8.32 -0.52
CA PRO A 5 -11.52 7.93 -1.04
C PRO A 5 -11.47 7.70 -2.56
N GLU A 6 -12.61 7.40 -3.19
CA GLU A 6 -12.72 7.29 -4.65
C GLU A 6 -12.50 8.62 -5.38
N MET A 7 -12.75 9.77 -4.75
CA MET A 7 -12.42 11.09 -5.31
C MET A 7 -10.91 11.36 -5.31
N VAL A 8 -10.13 10.50 -4.66
CA VAL A 8 -8.67 10.58 -4.55
C VAL A 8 -8.02 9.57 -5.48
N GLY A 9 -8.33 8.28 -5.30
CA GLY A 9 -7.69 7.18 -6.03
C GLY A 9 -8.42 6.74 -7.30
N GLY A 10 -9.73 7.02 -7.42
CA GLY A 10 -10.64 6.44 -8.40
C GLY A 10 -11.35 5.18 -7.90
N HIS A 11 -12.31 4.66 -8.67
CA HIS A 11 -13.22 3.61 -8.17
C HIS A 11 -12.75 2.16 -8.36
N ARG A 12 -11.79 1.90 -9.27
CA ARG A 12 -11.52 0.52 -9.72
C ARG A 12 -10.06 0.13 -9.61
N ASN A 13 -9.79 -0.80 -8.70
CA ASN A 13 -8.49 -1.46 -8.53
C ASN A 13 -7.34 -0.46 -8.30
N ARG A 14 -7.54 0.40 -7.29
CA ARG A 14 -6.65 1.49 -6.89
C ARG A 14 -6.32 1.33 -5.41
N LEU A 15 -5.04 1.07 -5.13
CA LEU A 15 -4.60 0.87 -3.75
C LEU A 15 -4.96 2.07 -2.87
N ASP A 16 -4.79 3.31 -3.34
CA ASP A 16 -5.18 4.53 -2.60
C ASP A 16 -6.60 4.41 -1.99
N THR A 17 -7.58 4.10 -2.82
CA THR A 17 -8.99 4.06 -2.43
C THR A 17 -9.28 2.86 -1.53
N ASP A 18 -8.80 1.68 -1.90
CA ASP A 18 -9.06 0.45 -1.15
C ASP A 18 -8.38 0.49 0.23
N LEU A 19 -7.14 0.98 0.29
CA LEU A 19 -6.40 1.16 1.53
C LEU A 19 -7.09 2.16 2.46
N MET A 20 -7.47 3.34 1.94
CA MET A 20 -8.14 4.36 2.76
C MET A 20 -9.49 3.85 3.31
N LYS A 21 -10.21 3.01 2.56
CA LYS A 21 -11.44 2.36 3.01
C LYS A 21 -11.15 1.31 4.08
N ALA A 22 -10.19 0.43 3.85
CA ALA A 22 -9.79 -0.62 4.80
C ALA A 22 -9.26 -0.02 6.12
N ALA A 23 -8.48 1.06 6.04
CA ALA A 23 -7.90 1.74 7.18
C ALA A 23 -8.91 2.56 8.01
N LYS A 24 -10.21 2.59 7.64
CA LYS A 24 -11.30 3.23 8.40
C LYS A 24 -10.99 4.66 8.87
N GLY A 25 -10.32 5.44 8.02
CA GLY A 25 -10.00 6.83 8.34
C GLY A 25 -8.65 7.07 9.04
N GLN A 26 -7.89 6.01 9.34
CA GLN A 26 -6.56 6.08 10.00
C GLN A 26 -5.44 6.50 9.05
N VAL A 27 -5.55 6.12 7.78
CA VAL A 27 -4.53 6.36 6.75
C VAL A 27 -5.11 7.16 5.59
N ILE A 28 -4.35 8.13 5.12
CA ILE A 28 -4.53 8.81 3.83
C ILE A 28 -3.41 8.33 2.91
N SER A 29 -3.74 8.02 1.66
CA SER A 29 -2.78 7.44 0.72
C SER A 29 -2.96 8.06 -0.66
N LYS A 30 -1.84 8.40 -1.32
CA LYS A 30 -1.88 8.90 -2.69
C LYS A 30 -0.66 8.47 -3.51
N VAL A 31 -0.94 7.89 -4.67
CA VAL A 31 0.06 7.62 -5.71
C VAL A 31 0.64 8.90 -6.30
N GLY A 32 1.97 8.91 -6.45
CA GLY A 32 2.72 9.85 -7.27
C GLY A 32 3.22 9.22 -8.58
N ALA A 33 3.83 10.04 -9.44
CA ALA A 33 4.47 9.55 -10.66
C ALA A 33 5.74 8.75 -10.34
N GLU A 34 6.21 7.95 -11.31
CA GLU A 34 7.51 7.26 -11.24
C GLU A 34 7.69 6.41 -9.97
N GLY A 35 6.73 5.52 -9.68
CA GLY A 35 6.84 4.58 -8.56
C GLY A 35 6.76 5.18 -7.15
N VAL A 36 6.29 6.42 -7.01
CA VAL A 36 6.10 7.08 -5.70
C VAL A 36 4.75 6.71 -5.07
N GLN A 37 4.75 6.44 -3.77
CA GLN A 37 3.56 6.42 -2.91
C GLN A 37 3.80 7.28 -1.67
N LEU A 38 2.86 8.15 -1.33
CA LEU A 38 2.88 8.90 -0.08
C LEU A 38 1.72 8.45 0.81
N LEU A 39 1.98 8.31 2.10
CA LEU A 39 0.97 8.01 3.10
C LEU A 39 1.08 8.96 4.30
N GLY A 40 -0.08 9.33 4.84
CA GLY A 40 -0.21 10.01 6.12
C GLY A 40 -1.02 9.16 7.07
N VAL A 41 -0.42 8.83 8.22
CA VAL A 41 -1.06 8.12 9.32
C VAL A 41 -1.43 9.14 10.38
N LYS A 42 -2.71 9.16 10.77
CA LYS A 42 -3.15 10.02 11.87
C LYS A 42 -2.51 9.63 13.20
N PRO A 43 -2.47 10.54 14.18
CA PRO A 43 -2.17 10.20 15.56
C PRO A 43 -2.90 8.93 16.04
N CYS A 44 -2.16 8.02 16.65
CA CYS A 44 -2.67 6.82 17.32
C CYS A 44 -1.78 6.45 18.52
N ASN A 45 -2.13 5.41 19.26
CA ASN A 45 -1.36 4.99 20.44
C ASN A 45 0.12 4.71 20.13
N ARG A 46 0.41 4.13 18.95
CA ARG A 46 1.78 3.81 18.52
C ARG A 46 2.52 5.03 17.95
N TYR A 47 1.79 5.93 17.29
CA TYR A 47 2.34 7.15 16.69
C TYR A 47 1.56 8.37 17.19
N PRO A 48 1.83 8.89 18.41
CA PRO A 48 1.04 9.96 19.02
C PRO A 48 1.03 11.27 18.23
N MET A 49 2.06 11.53 17.44
CA MET A 49 2.16 12.70 16.56
C MET A 49 1.70 12.42 15.12
N GLY A 50 1.21 11.20 14.86
CA GLY A 50 1.03 10.68 13.50
C GLY A 50 2.36 10.27 12.87
N LEU A 51 2.29 9.83 11.61
CA LEU A 51 3.46 9.39 10.85
C LEU A 51 3.28 9.73 9.36
N GLY A 52 4.32 10.31 8.75
CA GLY A 52 4.43 10.45 7.31
C GLY A 52 5.29 9.34 6.73
N ILE A 53 4.85 8.72 5.63
CA ILE A 53 5.58 7.65 4.95
C ILE A 53 5.74 8.03 3.48
N ALA A 54 6.96 7.94 2.96
CA ALA A 54 7.27 8.11 1.55
C ALA A 54 7.96 6.85 1.02
N ILE A 55 7.41 6.26 -0.04
CA ILE A 55 7.94 5.08 -0.70
C ILE A 55 8.26 5.46 -2.14
N LYS A 56 9.43 5.03 -2.61
CA LYS A 56 9.87 5.15 -4.01
C LYS A 56 10.34 3.78 -4.48
N ILE A 57 9.79 3.31 -5.59
CA ILE A 57 10.38 2.21 -6.34
C ILE A 57 11.30 2.79 -7.41
N GLU A 58 12.56 2.35 -7.40
CA GLU A 58 13.62 2.91 -8.24
C GLU A 58 13.36 2.70 -9.75
N ASP A 59 12.83 1.54 -10.13
CA ASP A 59 12.49 1.22 -11.53
C ASP A 59 11.21 1.93 -12.05
N GLY A 60 10.60 2.77 -11.21
CA GLY A 60 9.39 3.52 -11.54
C GLY A 60 8.11 2.69 -11.56
N ASP A 61 8.14 1.41 -11.15
CA ASP A 61 6.96 0.56 -11.17
C ASP A 61 5.82 1.11 -10.29
N ILE A 62 4.60 1.04 -10.85
CA ILE A 62 3.40 1.62 -10.25
C ILE A 62 2.42 0.59 -9.68
N ARG A 63 2.68 -0.71 -9.77
CA ARG A 63 1.73 -1.76 -9.31
C ARG A 63 2.41 -3.03 -8.83
N ARG A 64 3.31 -3.60 -9.62
CA ARG A 64 3.98 -4.89 -9.36
C ARG A 64 4.77 -4.89 -8.05
N ALA A 65 5.56 -3.86 -7.81
CA ALA A 65 6.45 -3.75 -6.65
C ALA A 65 5.89 -2.79 -5.59
N ARG A 66 5.35 -1.65 -6.02
CA ARG A 66 4.90 -0.60 -5.10
C ARG A 66 3.77 -1.06 -4.17
N ASP A 67 2.75 -1.70 -4.72
CA ASP A 67 1.56 -2.05 -3.93
C ASP A 67 1.90 -3.07 -2.81
N PRO A 68 2.66 -4.17 -3.08
CA PRO A 68 3.15 -5.06 -2.02
C PRO A 68 4.04 -4.38 -0.98
N VAL A 69 4.94 -3.49 -1.41
CA VAL A 69 5.84 -2.76 -0.49
C VAL A 69 5.07 -1.86 0.45
N VAL A 70 4.03 -1.17 -0.03
CA VAL A 70 3.15 -0.33 0.79
C VAL A 70 2.46 -1.17 1.87
N LEU A 71 1.86 -2.31 1.50
CA LEU A 71 1.17 -3.16 2.47
C LEU A 71 2.13 -3.77 3.49
N GLU A 72 3.29 -4.25 3.05
CA GLU A 72 4.29 -4.82 3.97
C GLU A 72 4.84 -3.75 4.92
N THR A 73 5.02 -2.52 4.44
CA THR A 73 5.42 -1.37 5.27
C THR A 73 4.38 -1.11 6.37
N LEU A 74 3.11 -1.02 6.00
CA LEU A 74 2.03 -0.77 6.96
C LEU A 74 1.84 -1.92 7.96
N ARG A 75 2.09 -3.17 7.52
CA ARG A 75 2.08 -4.34 8.40
C ARG A 75 3.23 -4.30 9.40
N GLN A 76 4.47 -4.06 8.95
CA GLN A 76 5.64 -4.00 9.83
C GLN A 76 5.57 -2.83 10.84
N LEU A 77 4.94 -1.73 10.45
CA LEU A 77 4.70 -0.58 11.32
C LEU A 77 3.46 -0.73 12.22
N GLU A 78 2.76 -1.87 12.14
CA GLU A 78 1.53 -2.16 12.92
C GLU A 78 0.44 -1.08 12.76
N ILE A 79 0.28 -0.55 11.54
CA ILE A 79 -0.74 0.46 11.20
C ILE A 79 -2.05 -0.22 10.77
N LEU A 80 -1.96 -1.40 10.16
CA LEU A 80 -3.10 -2.21 9.76
C LEU A 80 -3.14 -3.52 10.55
N ASP A 81 -4.35 -3.95 10.89
CA ASP A 81 -4.60 -5.27 11.45
C ASP A 81 -4.70 -6.37 10.36
N GLU A 82 -4.72 -7.63 10.78
CA GLU A 82 -4.76 -8.79 9.89
C GLU A 82 -6.05 -8.85 9.04
N ASP A 83 -7.19 -8.38 9.56
CA ASP A 83 -8.45 -8.36 8.80
C ASP A 83 -8.39 -7.31 7.68
N GLN A 84 -7.84 -6.14 7.97
CA GLN A 84 -7.60 -5.07 7.01
C GLN A 84 -6.62 -5.51 5.92
N LEU A 85 -5.53 -6.18 6.31
CA LEU A 85 -4.55 -6.72 5.37
C LEU A 85 -5.15 -7.82 4.49
N THR A 86 -5.96 -8.70 5.07
CA THR A 86 -6.68 -9.75 4.32
C THR A 86 -7.60 -9.14 3.25
N GLY A 87 -8.32 -8.07 3.61
CA GLY A 87 -9.16 -7.30 2.66
C GLY A 87 -8.38 -6.65 1.51
N LEU A 88 -7.07 -6.48 1.67
CA LEU A 88 -6.15 -5.88 0.68
C LEU A 88 -5.25 -6.92 -0.02
N SER A 89 -5.42 -8.21 0.26
CA SER A 89 -4.57 -9.31 -0.22
C SER A 89 -4.30 -9.33 -1.73
N ARG A 90 -5.25 -8.84 -2.55
CA ARG A 90 -5.06 -8.69 -4.01
C ARG A 90 -3.91 -7.77 -4.42
N PHE A 91 -3.51 -6.85 -3.56
CA PHE A 91 -2.40 -5.92 -3.78
C PHE A 91 -1.08 -6.45 -3.20
N ALA A 92 -1.13 -7.47 -2.34
CA ALA A 92 0.05 -8.03 -1.68
C ALA A 92 0.84 -9.00 -2.57
N HIS A 93 0.16 -9.66 -3.52
CA HIS A 93 0.75 -10.70 -4.37
C HIS A 93 0.49 -10.41 -5.84
N ALA A 94 1.43 -9.73 -6.49
CA ALA A 94 1.36 -9.53 -7.94
C ALA A 94 1.79 -10.82 -8.66
N LYS A 95 0.83 -11.53 -9.26
CA LYS A 95 1.11 -12.67 -10.13
C LYS A 95 1.90 -12.22 -11.36
N ILE A 96 2.96 -12.96 -11.68
CA ILE A 96 3.75 -12.78 -12.89
C ILE A 96 3.18 -13.70 -13.95
N HIS A 97 2.80 -13.13 -15.09
CA HIS A 97 2.30 -13.88 -16.23
C HIS A 97 3.28 -13.77 -17.40
N ASN A 98 3.42 -14.85 -18.17
CA ASN A 98 4.15 -14.78 -19.44
C ASN A 98 3.30 -14.15 -20.56
N HIS A 99 3.87 -14.02 -21.76
CA HIS A 99 3.16 -13.48 -22.94
C HIS A 99 1.89 -14.26 -23.32
N ARG A 100 1.78 -15.54 -22.92
CA ARG A 100 0.60 -16.39 -23.12
C ARG A 100 -0.42 -16.28 -21.98
N ARG A 101 -0.19 -15.38 -21.01
CA ARG A 101 -1.00 -15.19 -19.79
C ARG A 101 -1.01 -16.39 -18.85
N LEU A 102 0.00 -17.25 -18.92
CA LEU A 102 0.18 -18.33 -17.95
C LEU A 102 0.87 -17.79 -16.71
N ASP A 103 0.43 -18.23 -15.54
CA ASP A 103 1.06 -17.97 -14.25
C ASP A 103 2.47 -18.59 -14.27
N VAL A 104 3.51 -17.76 -14.11
CA VAL A 104 4.92 -18.19 -14.11
C VAL A 104 5.67 -17.75 -12.85
N GLY A 105 5.00 -17.09 -11.92
CA GLY A 105 5.58 -16.70 -10.65
C GLY A 105 4.75 -15.65 -9.93
N GLU A 106 5.32 -15.07 -8.88
CA GLU A 106 4.71 -14.00 -8.11
C GLU A 106 5.78 -13.09 -7.51
N VAL A 107 5.37 -11.87 -7.19
CA VAL A 107 6.19 -10.92 -6.45
C VAL A 107 5.93 -11.08 -4.96
N ARG A 108 7.02 -11.12 -4.19
CA ARG A 108 7.00 -11.11 -2.72
C ARG A 108 7.95 -10.04 -2.21
N THR A 109 7.56 -9.37 -1.14
CA THR A 109 8.44 -8.46 -0.40
C THR A 109 9.47 -9.26 0.39
N CYS A 110 10.69 -8.76 0.47
CA CYS A 110 11.82 -9.42 1.16
C CYS A 110 12.68 -8.41 1.94
N PHE A 111 12.05 -7.52 2.70
CA PHE A 111 12.74 -6.50 3.48
C PHE A 111 12.26 -6.44 4.93
N LYS A 112 13.06 -5.83 5.79
CA LYS A 112 12.70 -5.43 7.15
C LYS A 112 12.97 -3.94 7.31
N ILE A 113 12.05 -3.23 7.94
CA ILE A 113 12.26 -1.84 8.35
C ILE A 113 13.17 -1.87 9.56
N GLU A 114 14.24 -1.09 9.50
CA GLU A 114 15.15 -0.85 10.61
C GLU A 114 14.59 0.28 11.48
N GLU A 115 14.66 0.12 12.80
CA GLU A 115 14.40 1.23 13.72
C GLU A 115 15.54 2.25 13.61
N VAL A 116 15.17 3.53 13.45
CA VAL A 116 16.11 4.66 13.41
C VAL A 116 16.27 5.24 14.80
#